data_AF-A0A4Q6E0A6-F1
#
_entry.id   AF-A0A4Q6E0A6-F1
#
_cell.length_a   1.000
_cell.length_b   1.000
_cell.length_c   1.000
_cell.angle_alpha   90.00
_cell.angle_beta   90.00
_cell.angle_gamma   90.00
#
_symmetry.space_group_name_H-M   'P 1'
#
loop_
_entity.id
_entity.type
_entity.pdbx_description
1 polymer ?
#
loop_
_entity_poly.entity_id
_entity_poly.type
_entity_poly.pdbx_seq_one_letter_code
_entity_poly.pdbx_strand_id
1 'polypeptide(L)' 'MSDIQIVDAPPGVEGAGFFATSLDKAIGLARSHSLWPLPFATSCCGIEFMATMGSHYDFG' A
#
# COMPACT_ATOMS: atom_id res chain seq x y z
N MET A 1 -31.47 -38.22 -13.01
CA MET A 1 -31.77 -36.82 -13.36
C MET A 1 -31.77 -36.03 -12.06
N SER A 2 -30.75 -35.28 -11.67
CA SER A 2 -29.38 -35.14 -12.12
C SER A 2 -28.60 -34.89 -10.84
N ASP A 3 -27.44 -35.52 -10.69
CA ASP A 3 -26.48 -35.25 -9.63
C ASP A 3 -26.09 -33.76 -9.64
N ILE A 4 -26.64 -32.99 -8.71
CA ILE A 4 -26.07 -31.71 -8.32
C ILE A 4 -25.13 -31.99 -7.16
N GLN A 5 -23.85 -32.08 -7.49
CA GLN A 5 -22.76 -32.09 -6.53
C GLN A 5 -22.59 -30.64 -6.05
N ILE A 6 -23.12 -30.32 -4.88
CA ILE A 6 -22.74 -29.10 -4.17
C ILE A 6 -21.33 -29.34 -3.65
N VAL A 7 -20.34 -28.87 -4.40
CA VAL A 7 -18.95 -28.80 -3.94
C VAL A 7 -18.91 -27.93 -2.69
N ASP A 8 -18.45 -28.49 -1.58
CA ASP A 8 -18.17 -27.75 -0.36
C ASP A 8 -17.20 -26.60 -0.68
N ALA A 9 -17.56 -25.40 -0.23
CA ALA A 9 -16.75 -24.21 -0.42
C ALA A 9 -15.31 -24.49 0.06
N PRO A 10 -14.29 -24.16 -0.75
CA PRO A 10 -12.91 -24.37 -0.35
C PRO A 10 -12.66 -23.68 1.00
N PRO A 11 -11.85 -24.27 1.91
CA PRO A 11 -11.52 -23.66 3.19
C PRO A 11 -10.65 -22.41 2.97
N GLY A 12 -11.31 -21.33 2.60
CA GLY A 12 -10.73 -20.06 2.21
C GLY A 12 -11.71 -18.97 2.62
N VAL A 13 -11.56 -18.51 3.86
CA VAL A 13 -12.21 -17.36 4.52
C VAL A 13 -13.30 -16.69 3.67
N GLU A 14 -14.50 -17.29 3.65
CA GLU A 14 -15.67 -16.67 3.03
C GLU A 14 -16.24 -15.64 3.99
N GLY A 15 -15.91 -14.38 3.72
CA GLY A 15 -16.40 -13.23 4.46
C GLY A 15 -15.80 -11.96 3.88
N ALA A 16 -16.42 -10.81 4.19
CA ALA A 16 -15.97 -9.48 3.74
C ALA A 16 -14.45 -9.24 3.96
N GLY A 17 -13.80 -10.02 4.83
CA GLY A 17 -12.36 -10.01 5.08
C GLY A 17 -11.44 -10.38 3.91
N PHE A 18 -11.77 -11.30 3.00
CA PHE A 18 -10.83 -11.64 1.90
C PHE A 18 -10.68 -10.50 0.87
N PHE A 19 -11.82 -9.90 0.49
CA PHE A 19 -11.84 -8.72 -0.36
C PHE A 19 -11.41 -7.44 0.37
N ALA A 20 -11.76 -7.28 1.65
CA ALA A 20 -11.30 -6.14 2.43
C ALA A 20 -9.78 -6.17 2.64
N THR A 21 -9.16 -7.33 2.89
CA THR A 21 -7.70 -7.42 3.11
C THR A 21 -6.92 -7.15 1.83
N SER A 22 -7.42 -7.61 0.68
CA SER A 22 -6.79 -7.32 -0.62
C SER A 22 -6.92 -5.84 -1.01
N LEU A 23 -8.07 -5.22 -0.73
CA LEU A 23 -8.27 -3.78 -0.91
C LEU A 23 -7.44 -2.94 0.05
N ASP A 24 -7.38 -3.31 1.33
CA ASP A 24 -6.59 -2.61 2.35
C ASP A 24 -5.09 -2.70 2.02
N LYS A 25 -4.62 -3.86 1.53
CA LYS A 25 -3.26 -4.02 1.01
C LYS A 25 -3.00 -3.12 -0.20
N ALA A 26 -3.94 -2.99 -1.13
CA ALA A 26 -3.80 -2.11 -2.29
C ALA A 26 -3.75 -0.63 -1.89
N ILE A 27 -4.62 -0.21 -0.96
CA ILE A 27 -4.64 1.16 -0.44
C ILE A 27 -3.38 1.46 0.38
N GLY A 28 -2.90 0.51 1.19
CA GLY A 28 -1.65 0.62 1.94
C GLY A 28 -0.45 0.79 1.02
N LEU A 29 -0.38 -0.01 -0.06
CA LEU A 29 0.65 0.12 -1.09
C LEU A 29 0.58 1.49 -1.78
N ALA A 30 -0.62 1.97 -2.10
CA ALA A 30 -0.80 3.27 -2.72
C ALA A 30 -0.25 4.39 -1.83
N ARG A 31 -0.57 4.41 -0.53
CA ARG A 31 -0.07 5.44 0.39
C ARG A 31 1.43 5.37 0.61
N SER A 32 2.03 4.18 0.64
CA SER A 32 3.46 4.02 0.89
C SER A 32 4.32 4.49 -0.28
N HIS A 33 3.80 4.43 -1.51
CA HIS A 33 4.52 4.82 -2.73
C HIS A 33 4.18 6.23 -3.24
N SER A 34 3.19 6.91 -2.66
CA SER A 34 2.83 8.29 -3.01
C SER A 34 3.03 9.26 -1.83
N LEU A 35 4.15 9.11 -1.13
CA LEU A 35 4.46 9.97 0.01
C LEU A 35 4.75 11.39 -0.50
N TRP A 36 3.93 12.35 -0.06
CA TRP A 36 4.18 13.78 -0.28
C TRP A 36 4.70 14.39 1.02
N PRO A 37 6.00 14.24 1.31
CA PRO A 37 6.59 14.75 2.53
C PRO A 37 6.49 16.29 2.55
N LEU A 38 6.09 16.84 3.69
CA LEU A 38 6.16 18.28 3.95
C LEU A 38 7.45 18.57 4.72
N PRO A 39 8.55 18.96 4.05
CA PRO A 39 9.82 19.20 4.71
C PRO A 39 9.78 20.43 5.60
N PHE A 40 9.96 20.23 6.91
CA PHE A 40 10.23 21.30 7.86
C PHE A 40 11.73 21.38 8.11
N ALA A 41 12.40 22.30 7.41
CA ALA A 41 13.83 22.56 7.57
C ALA A 41 14.10 23.45 8.80
N THR A 42 14.16 22.85 9.99
CA THR A 42 14.39 23.59 11.25
C THR A 42 15.87 23.83 11.58
N SER A 43 16.78 23.11 10.94
CA SER A 43 18.23 23.18 11.20
C SER A 43 19.05 22.65 10.02
N CYS A 44 20.31 22.29 10.25
CA CYS A 44 21.21 21.69 9.26
C CYS A 44 20.67 20.41 8.62
N CYS A 45 19.77 19.65 9.26
CA CYS A 45 19.15 18.49 8.61
C CYS A 45 18.26 18.87 7.41
N GLY A 46 17.86 20.13 7.31
CA GLY A 46 17.06 20.63 6.19
C GLY A 46 17.82 20.64 4.86
N ILE A 47 19.11 20.98 4.86
CA ILE A 47 19.89 21.00 3.61
C ILE A 47 20.19 19.59 3.11
N GLU A 48 20.38 18.64 4.03
CA GLU A 48 20.53 17.22 3.71
C GLU A 48 19.25 16.69 3.05
N PHE A 49 18.08 17.00 3.62
CA PHE A 49 16.80 16.59 3.04
C PHE A 49 16.51 17.24 1.67
N MET A 50 16.87 18.51 1.48
CA MET A 50 16.72 19.17 0.18
C MET A 50 17.65 18.58 -0.90
N ALA A 51 18.87 18.18 -0.52
CA ALA A 51 19.79 17.50 -1.44
C ALA A 51 19.27 16.12 -1.86
N THR A 52 18.60 15.39 -0.95
CA THR A 52 17.94 14.11 -1.29
C THR A 52 16.74 14.28 -2.21
N MET A 53 15.99 15.39 -2.09
CA MET A 53 14.90 15.73 -3.02
C MET A 53 15.41 16.26 -4.38
N GLY A 54 16.70 16.55 -4.52
CA GLY A 54 17.31 17.02 -5.76
C GLY A 54 17.63 15.89 -6.74
N SER A 55 18.02 16.24 -7.97
CA SER A 55 18.25 15.30 -9.08
C SER A 55 19.29 14.20 -8.81
N HIS A 56 20.14 14.39 -7.81
CA HIS A 56 21.18 13.42 -7.49
C HIS A 56 20.62 12.16 -6.82
N TYR A 57 19.55 12.30 -6.05
CA TYR A 57 18.89 11.19 -5.36
C TYR A 57 17.41 11.04 -5.73
N ASP A 58 16.85 12.02 -6.46
CA ASP A 58 15.52 12.00 -7.10
C ASP A 58 14.46 11.34 -6.22
N PHE A 59 14.39 11.78 -4.96
CA PHE A 59 13.46 11.23 -3.97
C PHE A 59 12.01 11.72 -4.19
N GLY A 60 11.72 12.29 -5.37
CA GLY A 60 10.43 12.82 -5.80
C GLY A 60 9.59 11.82 -6.60
#